data_AF-A0AAY5EQS7-F1
#
_entry.id   AF-A0AAY5EQS7-F1
#
_cell.length_a   1.000
_cell.length_b   1.000
_cell.length_c   1.000
_cell.angle_alpha   90.00
_cell.angle_beta   90.00
_cell.angle_gamma   90.00
#
_symmetry.space_group_name_H-M   'P 1'
#
loop_
_entity.id
_entity.type
_entity.pdbx_description
1 polymer ?
#
loop_
_entity_poly.entity_id
_entity_poly.type
_entity_poly.pdbx_seq_one_letter_code
_entity_poly.pdbx_strand_id
1 'polypeptide(L)'
;MRALLIIAALVTLSSATSVSLEDLEFHAWKLKFGKTYGSAEEESRRKETWLANRKLVLIHNMLADQGIKSYRLGMTYFADMVRTPHRLLNGRLDSFNRTKAHSATTFLRQAGGAVLPDTVDWRDKGYVTDVKDQKQCGSCWAFSATGALEGQTFRKAGKLMSLSEQQLVDCSGDYGNMGCGGGLMDQAFDYIKDNGGIDTEESYPYEAVDGECRFKPDSVAATCTGYVDITSGDEDALKEAVATIGPVSVAIDAGHSSFQLYDSGDSSPMMNEPECSSTDLDHGVLVVGYGSDSGQVINWGIDWGQEGYIMMSRNKHNQCGITTASSYPLV
;
A
#
# COMPACT_ATOMS: atom_id res chain seq x y z
N MET A 1 43.09 -73.93 5.62
CA MET A 1 43.86 -72.72 5.23
C MET A 1 43.62 -72.49 3.74
N ARG A 2 43.14 -71.39 3.18
CA ARG A 2 42.67 -70.07 3.62
C ARG A 2 41.67 -69.68 2.52
N ALA A 3 40.43 -69.37 2.87
CA ALA A 3 39.41 -68.90 1.92
C ALA A 3 39.50 -67.38 1.77
N LEU A 4 39.33 -66.91 0.53
CA LEU A 4 39.42 -65.51 0.11
C LEU A 4 38.39 -64.61 0.81
N LEU A 5 38.87 -63.49 1.36
CA LEU A 5 38.05 -62.36 1.80
C LEU A 5 37.84 -61.42 0.62
N ILE A 6 36.62 -61.38 0.08
CA ILE A 6 36.16 -60.31 -0.83
C ILE A 6 35.68 -59.16 0.06
N ILE A 7 36.43 -58.07 0.09
CA ILE A 7 36.01 -56.81 0.69
C ILE A 7 35.04 -56.14 -0.28
N ALA A 8 33.74 -56.21 0.01
CA ALA A 8 32.75 -55.35 -0.62
C ALA A 8 32.86 -53.96 0.00
N ALA A 9 33.56 -53.05 -0.67
CA ALA A 9 33.49 -51.63 -0.37
C ALA A 9 32.10 -51.12 -0.73
N LEU A 10 31.20 -51.04 0.27
CA LEU A 10 29.98 -50.25 0.18
C LEU A 10 30.39 -48.79 0.04
N VAL A 11 30.40 -48.29 -1.19
CA VAL A 11 30.35 -46.87 -1.48
C VAL A 11 28.98 -46.39 -1.00
N THR A 12 28.93 -45.92 0.25
CA THR A 12 27.84 -45.08 0.70
C THR A 12 28.00 -43.74 -0.02
N LEU A 13 27.31 -43.57 -1.15
CA LEU A 13 27.02 -42.23 -1.65
C LEU A 13 26.15 -41.56 -0.58
N SER A 14 26.81 -40.89 0.36
CA SER A 14 26.19 -39.82 1.10
C SER A 14 25.86 -38.74 0.07
N SER A 15 24.61 -38.71 -0.39
CA SER A 15 24.06 -37.55 -1.07
C SER A 15 24.04 -36.42 -0.06
N ALA A 16 25.19 -35.79 0.17
CA ALA A 16 25.23 -34.45 0.72
C ALA A 16 24.54 -33.58 -0.32
N THR A 17 23.24 -33.34 -0.13
CA THR A 17 22.53 -32.34 -0.91
C THR A 17 23.25 -31.03 -0.68
N SER A 18 24.06 -30.62 -1.65
CA SER A 18 24.78 -29.35 -1.59
C SER A 18 23.74 -28.26 -1.49
N VAL A 19 23.71 -27.56 -0.35
CA VAL A 19 22.85 -26.39 -0.16
C VAL A 19 23.28 -25.35 -1.19
N SER A 20 22.36 -24.98 -2.09
CA SER A 20 22.62 -23.98 -3.12
C SER A 20 22.68 -22.58 -2.53
N LEU A 21 23.24 -21.62 -3.28
CA LEU A 21 23.23 -20.21 -2.87
C LEU A 21 21.79 -19.72 -2.71
N GLU A 22 20.90 -20.13 -3.62
CA GLU A 22 19.49 -19.80 -3.57
C GLU A 22 18.78 -20.37 -2.33
N ASP A 23 19.20 -21.54 -1.85
CA ASP A 23 18.68 -22.11 -0.59
C ASP A 23 19.08 -21.25 0.62
N LEU A 24 20.33 -20.79 0.65
CA LEU A 24 20.84 -19.93 1.72
C LEU A 24 20.14 -18.56 1.70
N GLU A 25 19.98 -17.96 0.53
CA GLU A 25 19.31 -16.67 0.38
C GLU A 25 17.82 -16.76 0.73
N PHE A 26 17.11 -17.81 0.31
CA PHE A 26 15.72 -18.02 0.68
C PHE A 26 15.59 -18.22 2.20
N HIS A 27 16.48 -18.99 2.82
CA HIS A 27 16.50 -19.17 4.26
C HIS A 27 16.74 -17.84 5.01
N ALA A 28 17.72 -17.05 4.59
CA ALA A 28 17.99 -15.73 5.16
C ALA A 28 16.81 -14.78 4.99
N TRP A 29 16.16 -14.77 3.81
CA TRP A 29 14.96 -13.98 3.55
C TRP A 29 13.80 -14.39 4.47
N LYS A 30 13.57 -15.70 4.67
CA LYS A 30 12.55 -16.19 5.62
C LYS A 30 12.83 -15.71 7.04
N LEU A 31 14.08 -15.76 7.48
CA LEU A 31 14.48 -15.29 8.81
C LEU A 31 14.26 -13.78 8.95
N LYS A 32 14.66 -12.98 7.95
CA LYS A 32 14.47 -11.52 7.93
C LYS A 32 12.99 -11.16 8.12
N PHE A 33 12.09 -11.87 7.44
CA PHE A 33 10.66 -11.56 7.39
C PHE A 33 9.79 -12.47 8.28
N GLY A 34 10.40 -13.28 9.16
CA GLY A 34 9.68 -14.18 10.06
C GLY A 34 8.76 -15.20 9.36
N LYS A 35 9.10 -15.64 8.15
CA LYS A 35 8.23 -16.50 7.32
C LYS A 35 8.24 -17.94 7.83
N THR A 36 7.05 -18.47 8.09
CA THR A 36 6.79 -19.87 8.43
C THR A 36 5.70 -20.42 7.53
N TYR A 37 5.80 -21.69 7.14
CA TYR A 37 4.83 -22.35 6.26
C TYR A 37 4.25 -23.60 6.93
N GLY A 38 3.00 -23.93 6.59
CA GLY A 38 2.28 -25.03 7.24
C GLY A 38 2.76 -26.42 6.83
N SER A 39 3.45 -26.52 5.69
CA SER A 39 3.99 -27.79 5.19
C SER A 39 5.22 -27.59 4.29
N ALA A 40 5.97 -28.67 4.05
CA ALA A 40 7.11 -28.67 3.15
C ALA A 40 6.68 -28.42 1.68
N GLU A 41 5.50 -28.89 1.30
CA GLU A 41 4.91 -28.66 -0.02
C GLU A 41 4.57 -27.18 -0.23
N GLU A 42 3.98 -26.53 0.80
CA GLU A 42 3.75 -25.09 0.75
C GLU A 42 5.09 -24.35 0.64
N GLU A 43 6.07 -24.69 1.47
CA GLU A 43 7.39 -24.05 1.44
C GLU A 43 8.05 -24.18 0.06
N SER A 44 7.98 -25.36 -0.56
CA SER A 44 8.53 -25.59 -1.91
C SER A 44 7.86 -24.68 -2.95
N ARG A 45 6.52 -24.57 -2.92
CA ARG A 45 5.77 -23.69 -3.84
C ARG A 45 6.08 -22.21 -3.60
N ARG A 46 6.21 -21.80 -2.35
CA ARG A 46 6.58 -20.43 -1.95
C ARG A 46 7.99 -20.08 -2.43
N LYS A 47 8.92 -21.03 -2.29
CA LYS A 47 10.27 -20.90 -2.80
C LYS A 47 10.33 -20.80 -4.32
N GLU A 48 9.54 -21.58 -5.07
CA GLU A 48 9.46 -21.45 -6.52
C GLU A 48 9.01 -20.04 -6.95
N THR A 49 8.00 -19.50 -6.25
CA THR A 49 7.52 -18.13 -6.47
C THR A 49 8.61 -17.10 -6.13
N TRP A 50 9.29 -17.30 -4.99
CA TRP A 50 10.40 -16.46 -4.56
C TRP A 50 11.55 -16.46 -5.56
N LEU A 51 11.89 -17.62 -6.15
CA LEU A 51 12.92 -17.72 -7.19
C LEU A 51 12.52 -16.99 -8.47
N ALA A 52 11.25 -17.07 -8.87
CA ALA A 52 10.73 -16.33 -10.02
C ALA A 52 10.81 -14.80 -9.79
N ASN A 53 10.39 -14.33 -8.62
CA ASN A 53 10.47 -12.91 -8.25
C ASN A 53 11.92 -12.45 -8.11
N ARG A 54 12.81 -13.28 -7.57
CA ARG A 54 14.26 -13.01 -7.53
C ARG A 54 14.83 -12.78 -8.92
N LYS A 55 14.48 -13.64 -9.89
CA LYS A 55 14.92 -13.46 -11.27
C LYS A 55 14.44 -12.13 -11.85
N LEU A 56 13.19 -11.75 -11.57
CA LEU A 56 12.62 -10.46 -11.99
C LEU A 56 13.41 -9.30 -11.37
N VAL A 57 13.66 -9.33 -10.04
CA VAL A 57 14.45 -8.32 -9.32
C VAL A 57 15.85 -8.17 -9.94
N LEU A 58 16.54 -9.27 -10.19
CA LEU A 58 17.89 -9.25 -10.78
C LEU A 58 17.88 -8.62 -12.18
N ILE A 59 16.96 -9.03 -13.06
CA ILE A 59 16.86 -8.48 -14.42
C ILE A 59 16.51 -6.99 -14.37
N HIS A 60 15.55 -6.59 -13.53
CA HIS A 60 15.15 -5.19 -13.40
C HIS A 60 16.31 -4.32 -12.91
N ASN A 61 17.03 -4.78 -11.88
CA ASN A 61 18.14 -4.04 -11.30
C ASN A 61 19.34 -3.96 -12.26
N MET A 62 19.59 -4.98 -13.08
CA MET A 62 20.58 -4.90 -14.17
C MET A 62 20.22 -3.84 -15.22
N LEU A 63 18.93 -3.63 -15.50
CA LEU A 63 18.46 -2.56 -16.39
C LEU A 63 18.53 -1.18 -15.70
N ALA A 64 18.32 -1.13 -14.39
CA ALA A 64 18.52 0.09 -13.60
C ALA A 64 20.01 0.50 -13.57
N ASP A 65 20.93 -0.45 -13.44
CA ASP A 65 22.38 -0.21 -13.52
C ASP A 65 22.82 0.39 -14.87
N GLN A 66 22.04 0.15 -15.92
CA GLN A 66 22.24 0.70 -17.27
C GLN A 66 21.49 2.02 -17.50
N GLY A 67 20.77 2.54 -16.49
CA GLY A 67 19.95 3.75 -16.60
C GLY A 67 18.67 3.59 -17.42
N ILE A 68 18.27 2.35 -17.75
CA ILE A 68 17.05 2.07 -18.53
C ILE A 68 15.81 2.12 -17.62
N LYS A 69 15.94 1.63 -16.38
CA LYS A 69 14.93 1.73 -15.34
C LYS A 69 15.32 2.82 -14.35
N SER A 70 14.36 3.64 -13.95
CA SER A 70 14.58 4.75 -13.00
C SER A 70 14.56 4.33 -11.55
N TYR A 71 14.21 3.06 -11.25
CA TYR A 71 14.02 2.53 -9.90
C TYR A 71 14.55 1.11 -9.75
N ARG A 72 14.61 0.66 -8.50
CA ARG A 72 15.04 -0.68 -8.14
C ARG A 72 13.88 -1.50 -7.58
N LEU A 73 14.09 -2.80 -7.60
CA LEU A 73 13.24 -3.77 -6.92
C LEU A 73 14.06 -4.51 -5.88
N GLY A 74 13.37 -5.05 -4.89
CA GLY A 74 13.94 -5.80 -3.78
C GLY A 74 13.13 -7.05 -3.47
N MET A 75 13.74 -7.96 -2.74
CA MET A 75 13.05 -9.14 -2.22
C MET A 75 12.26 -8.76 -0.96
N THR A 76 11.12 -8.08 -1.15
CA THR A 76 10.23 -7.59 -0.08
C THR A 76 9.56 -8.74 0.69
N TYR A 77 8.78 -8.43 1.74
CA TYR A 77 7.96 -9.42 2.44
C TYR A 77 7.01 -10.18 1.50
N PHE A 78 6.60 -9.57 0.38
CA PHE A 78 5.70 -10.18 -0.60
C PHE A 78 6.42 -11.09 -1.62
N ALA A 79 7.74 -11.25 -1.55
CA ALA A 79 8.48 -11.93 -2.59
C ALA A 79 8.12 -13.42 -2.79
N ASP A 80 7.44 -14.07 -1.84
CA ASP A 80 6.90 -15.44 -1.96
C ASP A 80 5.44 -15.50 -2.47
N MET A 81 4.89 -14.38 -2.95
CA MET A 81 3.52 -14.26 -3.44
C MET A 81 3.46 -14.08 -4.96
N VAL A 82 2.45 -14.71 -5.57
CA VAL A 82 2.09 -14.50 -6.98
C VAL A 82 1.20 -13.26 -7.09
N ARG A 83 1.21 -12.61 -8.26
CA ARG A 83 0.42 -11.42 -8.57
C ARG A 83 -1.05 -11.49 -8.14
N THR A 84 -1.74 -12.60 -8.40
CA THR A 84 -3.19 -12.71 -8.12
C THR A 84 -3.50 -12.66 -6.62
N PRO A 85 -2.87 -13.46 -5.74
CA PRO A 85 -2.98 -13.27 -4.29
C PRO A 85 -2.64 -11.86 -3.80
N HIS A 86 -1.61 -11.22 -4.37
CA HIS A 86 -1.24 -9.86 -4.01
C HIS A 86 -2.35 -8.86 -4.35
N ARG A 87 -2.95 -8.95 -5.55
CA ARG A 87 -4.07 -8.10 -5.96
C ARG A 87 -5.30 -8.22 -5.04
N LEU A 88 -5.46 -9.35 -4.34
CA LEU A 88 -6.52 -9.48 -3.32
C LEU A 88 -6.24 -8.64 -2.07
N LEU A 89 -4.97 -8.46 -1.71
CA LEU A 89 -4.56 -7.56 -0.64
C LEU A 89 -4.78 -6.09 -1.02
N ASN A 90 -4.87 -5.78 -2.31
CA ASN A 90 -5.05 -4.41 -2.74
C ASN A 90 -6.46 -3.87 -2.41
N GLY A 91 -7.46 -4.67 -2.03
CA GLY A 91 -8.75 -4.14 -1.54
C GLY A 91 -9.79 -3.83 -2.64
N ARG A 92 -9.62 -4.38 -3.85
CA ARG A 92 -10.63 -4.52 -4.93
C ARG A 92 -11.52 -3.28 -5.16
N LEU A 93 -10.95 -2.16 -5.57
CA LEU A 93 -11.71 -0.91 -5.78
C LEU A 93 -12.64 -0.95 -7.02
N ASP A 94 -12.31 -1.78 -8.03
CA ASP A 94 -13.03 -1.90 -9.31
C ASP A 94 -14.51 -2.34 -9.22
N SER A 95 -14.90 -2.99 -8.12
CA SER A 95 -16.23 -3.60 -7.95
C SER A 95 -17.28 -2.67 -7.32
N PHE A 96 -16.89 -1.46 -6.90
CA PHE A 96 -17.78 -0.57 -6.18
C PHE A 96 -18.56 0.34 -7.13
N ASN A 97 -19.88 0.33 -6.97
CA ASN A 97 -20.80 1.01 -7.86
C ASN A 97 -20.71 2.54 -7.69
N ARG A 98 -19.88 3.20 -8.50
CA ARG A 98 -19.73 4.66 -8.57
C ARG A 98 -21.01 5.42 -9.00
N THR A 99 -22.11 4.70 -9.31
CA THR A 99 -23.39 5.30 -9.73
C THR A 99 -24.33 5.67 -8.58
N LYS A 100 -24.00 5.31 -7.32
CA LYS A 100 -24.73 5.87 -6.17
C LYS A 100 -24.47 7.39 -6.18
N ALA A 101 -25.51 8.21 -6.06
CA ALA A 101 -25.34 9.66 -6.03
C ALA A 101 -24.56 10.03 -4.76
N HIS A 102 -23.25 10.21 -4.90
CA HIS A 102 -22.37 10.65 -3.83
C HIS A 102 -22.56 12.16 -3.63
N SER A 103 -22.71 12.60 -2.39
CA SER A 103 -22.91 14.02 -2.05
C SER A 103 -21.60 14.82 -2.10
N ALA A 104 -20.62 14.36 -2.88
CA ALA A 104 -19.31 14.94 -2.98
C ALA A 104 -19.38 16.29 -3.70
N THR A 105 -18.65 17.27 -3.18
CA THR A 105 -18.37 18.50 -3.93
C THR A 105 -17.12 18.30 -4.78
N THR A 106 -17.06 18.87 -5.98
CA THR A 106 -15.86 18.83 -6.82
C THR A 106 -14.88 19.93 -6.42
N PHE A 107 -13.60 19.58 -6.32
CA PHE A 107 -12.52 20.53 -6.09
C PHE A 107 -12.45 21.54 -7.24
N LEU A 108 -12.54 22.81 -6.89
CA LEU A 108 -12.40 23.92 -7.82
C LEU A 108 -11.02 24.53 -7.64
N ARG A 109 -10.20 24.40 -8.68
CA ARG A 109 -8.90 25.07 -8.77
C ARG A 109 -9.07 26.59 -8.72
N GLN A 110 -8.08 27.29 -8.19
CA GLN A 110 -8.05 28.74 -8.18
C GLN A 110 -8.05 29.29 -9.61
N ALA A 111 -9.00 30.19 -9.89
CA ALA A 111 -9.09 30.85 -11.19
C ALA A 111 -7.83 31.67 -11.46
N GLY A 112 -7.14 31.38 -12.58
CA GLY A 112 -5.87 32.01 -12.94
C GLY A 112 -4.62 31.22 -12.55
N GLY A 113 -4.78 30.08 -11.86
CA GLY A 113 -3.68 29.23 -11.41
C GLY A 113 -3.08 29.70 -10.08
N ALA A 114 -2.87 28.76 -9.16
CA ALA A 114 -2.17 29.03 -7.91
C ALA A 114 -0.65 29.00 -8.11
N VAL A 115 0.08 29.94 -7.49
CA VAL A 115 1.54 29.81 -7.32
C VAL A 115 1.78 28.81 -6.21
N LEU A 116 2.15 27.59 -6.58
CA LEU A 116 2.38 26.48 -5.66
C LEU A 116 3.88 26.29 -5.41
N PRO A 117 4.29 25.80 -4.23
CA PRO A 117 5.66 25.39 -4.00
C PRO A 117 6.08 24.27 -4.98
N ASP A 118 7.39 24.15 -5.22
CA ASP A 118 7.94 23.09 -6.08
C ASP A 118 7.89 21.73 -5.39
N THR A 119 8.04 21.72 -4.06
CA THR A 119 7.99 20.54 -3.22
C THR A 119 7.08 20.75 -2.01
N VAL A 120 6.37 19.69 -1.62
CA VAL A 120 5.55 19.63 -0.41
C VAL A 120 5.79 18.28 0.24
N ASP A 121 6.06 18.30 1.54
CA ASP A 121 6.10 17.12 2.37
C ASP A 121 5.31 17.36 3.66
N TRP A 122 4.19 16.67 3.81
CA TRP A 122 3.33 16.81 4.99
C TRP A 122 3.88 16.07 6.22
N ARG A 123 4.85 15.17 6.04
CA ARG A 123 5.53 14.46 7.15
C ARG A 123 6.31 15.46 8.01
N ASP A 124 7.09 16.33 7.37
CA ASP A 124 7.87 17.39 8.03
C ASP A 124 7.02 18.42 8.77
N LYS A 125 5.71 18.44 8.50
CA LYS A 125 4.74 19.36 9.11
C LYS A 125 3.89 18.72 10.20
N GLY A 126 4.04 17.41 10.45
CA GLY A 126 3.28 16.68 11.48
C GLY A 126 1.85 16.32 11.08
N TYR A 127 1.54 16.28 9.78
CA TYR A 127 0.19 15.96 9.26
C TYR A 127 -0.01 14.46 9.00
N VAL A 128 1.03 13.64 9.16
CA VAL A 128 1.04 12.23 8.79
C VAL A 128 1.45 11.42 10.01
N THR A 129 0.66 10.40 10.36
CA THR A 129 0.98 9.44 11.42
C THR A 129 2.08 8.46 10.98
N ASP A 130 2.53 7.61 11.89
CA ASP A 130 3.46 6.53 11.53
C ASP A 130 2.85 5.60 10.48
N VAL A 131 3.68 5.07 9.58
CA VAL A 131 3.23 4.11 8.56
C VAL A 131 2.62 2.89 9.23
N LYS A 132 1.41 2.53 8.78
CA LYS A 132 0.67 1.38 9.27
C LYS A 132 0.77 0.18 8.30
N ASP A 133 0.27 -0.98 8.73
CA ASP A 133 0.31 -2.22 7.96
C ASP A 133 -1.08 -2.89 7.94
N GLN A 134 -1.69 -2.96 6.75
CA GLN A 134 -2.99 -3.59 6.54
C GLN A 134 -2.94 -5.13 6.65
N LYS A 135 -1.75 -5.73 6.66
CA LYS A 135 -1.50 -7.18 6.71
C LYS A 135 -2.20 -7.90 5.55
N GLN A 136 -2.89 -9.00 5.84
CA GLN A 136 -3.54 -9.87 4.85
C GLN A 136 -5.03 -9.52 4.62
N CYS A 137 -5.43 -8.28 4.89
CA CYS A 137 -6.79 -7.79 4.75
C CYS A 137 -6.83 -6.70 3.67
N GLY A 138 -7.81 -6.74 2.76
CA GLY A 138 -7.99 -5.77 1.68
C GLY A 138 -8.60 -4.44 2.15
N SER A 139 -8.05 -3.87 3.22
CA SER A 139 -8.56 -2.68 3.93
C SER A 139 -7.81 -1.39 3.59
N CYS A 140 -6.98 -1.36 2.55
CA CYS A 140 -6.20 -0.17 2.16
C CYS A 140 -7.05 1.11 2.02
N TRP A 141 -8.33 0.97 1.64
CA TRP A 141 -9.29 2.05 1.54
C TRP A 141 -9.57 2.69 2.90
N ALA A 142 -9.62 1.90 3.98
CA ALA A 142 -9.79 2.39 5.34
C ALA A 142 -8.55 3.20 5.76
N PHE A 143 -7.35 2.66 5.53
CA PHE A 143 -6.08 3.36 5.83
C PHE A 143 -5.90 4.66 5.01
N SER A 144 -6.28 4.63 3.73
CA SER A 144 -6.25 5.83 2.89
C SER A 144 -7.21 6.90 3.42
N ALA A 145 -8.42 6.50 3.86
CA ALA A 145 -9.41 7.42 4.42
C ALA A 145 -8.99 7.97 5.79
N THR A 146 -8.55 7.12 6.72
CA THR A 146 -8.06 7.56 8.03
C THR A 146 -6.87 8.49 7.89
N GLY A 147 -5.87 8.16 7.07
CA GLY A 147 -4.69 9.01 6.88
C GLY A 147 -5.01 10.42 6.35
N ALA A 148 -5.99 10.55 5.45
CA ALA A 148 -6.44 11.87 5.00
C ALA A 148 -7.20 12.63 6.09
N LEU A 149 -8.05 11.94 6.87
CA LEU A 149 -8.80 12.55 7.97
C LEU A 149 -7.89 12.93 9.15
N GLU A 150 -6.85 12.16 9.43
CA GLU A 150 -5.79 12.45 10.40
C GLU A 150 -5.12 13.79 10.06
N GLY A 151 -4.70 13.96 8.80
CA GLY A 151 -4.09 15.20 8.32
C GLY A 151 -5.03 16.41 8.40
N GLN A 152 -6.31 16.24 8.05
CA GLN A 152 -7.30 17.33 8.18
C GLN A 152 -7.62 17.66 9.64
N THR A 153 -7.70 16.64 10.51
CA THR A 153 -7.90 16.83 11.95
C THR A 153 -6.72 17.58 12.57
N PHE A 154 -5.49 17.22 12.19
CA PHE A 154 -4.29 17.95 12.60
C PHE A 154 -4.33 19.41 12.14
N ARG A 155 -4.71 19.67 10.88
CA ARG A 155 -4.86 21.03 10.34
C ARG A 155 -5.82 21.89 11.17
N LYS A 156 -6.95 21.33 11.59
CA LYS A 156 -8.01 22.05 12.32
C LYS A 156 -7.70 22.21 13.81
N ALA A 157 -7.23 21.15 14.46
CA ALA A 157 -7.11 21.08 15.91
C ALA A 157 -5.66 21.19 16.42
N GLY A 158 -4.66 21.07 15.55
CA GLY A 158 -3.24 21.07 15.91
C GLY A 158 -2.77 19.82 16.64
N LYS A 159 -3.60 18.76 16.72
CA LYS A 159 -3.29 17.50 17.39
C LYS A 159 -3.42 16.34 16.42
N LEU A 160 -2.32 15.64 16.20
CA LEU A 160 -2.27 14.47 15.34
C LEU A 160 -2.67 13.27 16.19
N MET A 161 -3.64 12.49 15.71
CA MET A 161 -4.17 11.34 16.42
C MET A 161 -4.35 10.21 15.40
N SER A 162 -3.86 9.02 15.72
CA SER A 162 -4.11 7.83 14.89
C SER A 162 -5.57 7.41 15.00
N LEU A 163 -6.27 7.30 13.87
CA LEU A 163 -7.69 6.94 13.79
C LEU A 163 -7.86 5.46 13.46
N SER A 164 -9.00 4.88 13.88
CA SER A 164 -9.27 3.44 13.77
C SER A 164 -9.67 3.00 12.36
N GLU A 165 -8.79 2.29 11.66
CA GLU A 165 -9.18 1.61 10.43
C GLU A 165 -10.17 0.47 10.68
N GLN A 166 -10.06 -0.20 11.83
CA GLN A 166 -10.91 -1.33 12.17
C GLN A 166 -12.38 -0.93 12.32
N GLN A 167 -12.65 0.26 12.87
CA GLN A 167 -14.01 0.78 12.90
C GLN A 167 -14.59 0.89 11.49
N LEU A 168 -13.81 1.36 10.52
CA LEU A 168 -14.29 1.44 9.13
C LEU A 168 -14.56 0.04 8.57
N VAL A 169 -13.62 -0.90 8.77
CA VAL A 169 -13.76 -2.30 8.35
C VAL A 169 -15.05 -2.93 8.89
N ASP A 170 -15.34 -2.72 10.18
CA ASP A 170 -16.44 -3.38 10.86
C ASP A 170 -17.80 -2.67 10.70
N CYS A 171 -17.81 -1.34 10.56
CA CYS A 171 -19.03 -0.53 10.71
C CYS A 171 -19.56 0.11 9.42
N SER A 172 -18.76 0.20 8.35
CA SER A 172 -19.15 0.93 7.14
C SER A 172 -19.80 0.08 6.04
N GLY A 173 -20.22 -1.15 6.38
CA GLY A 173 -20.83 -2.11 5.44
C GLY A 173 -22.07 -1.55 4.71
N ASP A 174 -22.96 -0.87 5.43
CA ASP A 174 -24.18 -0.28 4.86
C ASP A 174 -23.90 0.86 3.86
N TYR A 175 -22.68 1.40 3.85
CA TYR A 175 -22.23 2.44 2.93
C TYR A 175 -21.65 1.87 1.64
N GLY A 176 -21.46 0.54 1.56
CA GLY A 176 -21.00 -0.18 0.39
C GLY A 176 -19.63 -0.82 0.55
N ASN A 177 -18.92 -0.54 1.64
CA ASN A 177 -17.64 -1.18 1.95
C ASN A 177 -17.85 -2.65 2.32
N MET A 178 -16.86 -3.49 2.04
CA MET A 178 -16.90 -4.94 2.26
C MET A 178 -15.78 -5.39 3.20
N GLY A 179 -15.40 -4.54 4.17
CA GLY A 179 -14.32 -4.82 5.12
C GLY A 179 -13.00 -5.19 4.43
N CYS A 180 -12.46 -6.37 4.74
CA CYS A 180 -11.28 -6.96 4.11
C CYS A 180 -11.51 -7.40 2.65
N GLY A 181 -12.75 -7.46 2.19
CA GLY A 181 -13.12 -7.70 0.79
C GLY A 181 -12.95 -6.48 -0.12
N GLY A 182 -12.71 -5.30 0.45
CA GLY A 182 -12.49 -4.04 -0.26
C GLY A 182 -13.43 -2.92 0.17
N GLY A 183 -13.21 -1.71 -0.36
CA GLY A 183 -14.06 -0.55 -0.07
C GLY A 183 -13.58 0.71 -0.79
N LEU A 184 -14.24 1.85 -0.57
CA LEU A 184 -13.86 3.15 -1.11
C LEU A 184 -13.75 4.19 0.01
N MET A 185 -12.77 5.09 -0.14
CA MET A 185 -12.51 6.17 0.83
C MET A 185 -13.73 7.10 0.97
N ASP A 186 -14.42 7.40 -0.12
CA ASP A 186 -15.62 8.25 -0.11
C ASP A 186 -16.76 7.63 0.72
N GLN A 187 -16.95 6.31 0.63
CA GLN A 187 -17.93 5.59 1.43
C GLN A 187 -17.55 5.57 2.91
N ALA A 188 -16.25 5.50 3.21
CA ALA A 188 -15.77 5.67 4.57
C ALA A 188 -16.06 7.08 5.10
N PHE A 189 -15.86 8.13 4.30
CA PHE A 189 -16.15 9.50 4.70
C PHE A 189 -17.65 9.75 4.91
N ASP A 190 -18.51 9.19 4.06
CA ASP A 190 -19.97 9.20 4.26
C ASP A 190 -20.36 8.52 5.58
N TYR A 191 -19.78 7.34 5.87
CA TYR A 191 -19.98 6.66 7.15
C TYR A 191 -19.56 7.52 8.34
N ILE A 192 -18.35 8.08 8.35
CA ILE A 192 -17.83 8.86 9.49
C ILE A 192 -18.74 10.07 9.76
N LYS A 193 -19.22 10.72 8.69
CA LYS A 193 -20.13 11.85 8.77
C LYS A 193 -21.45 11.47 9.44
N ASP A 194 -22.10 10.43 8.95
CA ASP A 194 -23.42 10.01 9.43
C ASP A 194 -23.36 9.32 10.80
N ASN A 195 -22.26 8.64 11.10
CA ASN A 195 -21.98 8.02 12.41
C ASN A 195 -21.68 9.07 13.50
N GLY A 196 -21.33 10.30 13.12
CA GLY A 196 -20.96 11.36 14.06
C GLY A 196 -19.51 11.28 14.54
N GLY A 197 -18.65 10.54 13.85
CA GLY A 197 -17.22 10.49 14.11
C GLY A 197 -16.58 9.11 13.99
N ILE A 198 -15.29 9.08 14.28
CA ILE A 198 -14.42 7.90 14.26
C ILE A 198 -13.54 7.87 15.51
N ASP A 199 -13.34 6.68 16.05
CA ASP A 199 -12.57 6.39 17.25
C ASP A 199 -11.05 6.47 16.97
N THR A 200 -10.27 6.58 18.05
CA THR A 200 -8.81 6.41 17.94
C THR A 200 -8.43 4.96 17.66
N GLU A 201 -7.27 4.76 17.02
CA GLU A 201 -6.64 3.45 16.86
C GLU A 201 -6.36 2.79 18.22
N GLU A 202 -6.07 3.57 19.27
CA GLU A 202 -5.86 3.03 20.63
C GLU A 202 -7.15 2.43 21.23
N SER A 203 -8.29 3.10 21.03
CA SER A 203 -9.59 2.65 21.56
C SER A 203 -10.26 1.55 20.73
N TYR A 204 -9.90 1.44 19.45
CA TYR A 204 -10.43 0.45 18.52
C TYR A 204 -9.30 -0.04 17.58
N PRO A 205 -8.41 -0.93 18.07
CA PRO A 205 -7.21 -1.34 17.34
C PRO A 205 -7.47 -2.16 16.08
N TYR A 206 -6.52 -2.10 15.14
CA TYR A 206 -6.54 -2.85 13.91
C TYR A 206 -6.25 -4.36 14.08
N GLU A 207 -7.20 -5.18 13.63
CA GLU A 207 -7.22 -6.63 13.78
C GLU A 207 -6.98 -7.37 12.44
N ALA A 208 -7.08 -6.67 11.31
CA ALA A 208 -6.90 -7.22 9.95
C ALA A 208 -7.83 -8.40 9.62
N VAL A 209 -9.06 -8.33 10.12
CA VAL A 209 -10.13 -9.30 9.90
C VAL A 209 -11.47 -8.57 9.95
N ASP A 210 -12.49 -9.10 9.27
CA ASP A 210 -13.85 -8.60 9.40
C ASP A 210 -14.40 -8.95 10.80
N GLY A 211 -14.90 -7.94 11.51
CA GLY A 211 -15.51 -8.09 12.82
C GLY A 211 -16.90 -7.47 12.90
N GLU A 212 -17.54 -7.64 14.06
CA GLU A 212 -18.78 -6.94 14.39
C GLU A 212 -18.48 -5.47 14.71
N CYS A 213 -19.36 -4.54 14.34
CA CYS A 213 -19.17 -3.12 14.67
C CYS A 213 -19.19 -2.87 16.20
N ARG A 214 -18.10 -2.30 16.73
CA ARG A 214 -17.91 -2.02 18.18
C ARG A 214 -17.77 -0.53 18.51
N PHE A 215 -18.22 0.36 17.63
CA PHE A 215 -18.09 1.81 17.77
C PHE A 215 -18.62 2.33 19.12
N LYS A 216 -17.88 3.26 19.75
CA LYS A 216 -18.28 3.88 21.02
C LYS A 216 -18.24 5.41 20.90
N PRO A 217 -19.38 6.12 21.05
CA PRO A 217 -19.42 7.58 20.95
C PRO A 217 -18.45 8.33 21.88
N ASP A 218 -18.15 7.76 23.06
CA ASP A 218 -17.24 8.37 24.04
C ASP A 218 -15.75 8.33 23.61
N SER A 219 -15.41 7.57 22.56
CA SER A 219 -14.06 7.39 22.05
C SER A 219 -13.77 8.19 20.77
N VAL A 220 -14.74 8.99 20.30
CA VAL A 220 -14.62 9.77 19.06
C VAL A 220 -13.44 10.74 19.12
N ALA A 221 -12.55 10.60 18.15
CA ALA A 221 -11.33 11.40 18.01
C ALA A 221 -11.41 12.43 16.89
N ALA A 222 -12.15 12.13 15.83
CA ALA A 222 -12.33 12.99 14.67
C ALA A 222 -13.75 12.89 14.12
N THR A 223 -14.20 13.95 13.45
CA THR A 223 -15.49 14.02 12.79
C THR A 223 -15.31 14.42 11.33
N CYS A 224 -16.19 13.93 10.46
CA CYS A 224 -16.24 14.30 9.05
C CYS A 224 -17.53 15.08 8.79
N THR A 225 -17.46 16.17 8.03
CA THR A 225 -18.64 16.95 7.60
C THR A 225 -19.01 16.69 6.14
N GLY A 226 -18.10 16.05 5.38
CA GLY A 226 -18.22 15.73 3.97
C GLY A 226 -16.83 15.50 3.37
N TYR A 227 -16.75 15.42 2.05
CA TYR A 227 -15.49 15.26 1.32
C TYR A 227 -15.56 15.99 -0.02
N VAL A 228 -14.38 16.21 -0.58
CA VAL A 228 -14.20 16.89 -1.87
C VAL A 228 -13.46 15.95 -2.81
N ASP A 229 -14.05 15.73 -3.98
CA ASP A 229 -13.44 14.94 -5.06
C ASP A 229 -12.58 15.84 -5.94
N ILE A 230 -11.37 15.39 -6.20
CA ILE A 230 -10.49 16.03 -7.17
C ILE A 230 -10.91 15.57 -8.57
N THR A 231 -10.85 16.50 -9.53
CA THR A 231 -11.29 16.22 -10.91
C THR A 231 -10.48 15.06 -11.49
N SER A 232 -11.19 14.02 -11.95
CA SER A 232 -10.59 12.79 -12.45
C SER A 232 -9.61 13.06 -13.60
N GLY A 233 -8.36 12.60 -13.45
CA GLY A 233 -7.30 12.77 -14.44
C GLY A 233 -6.56 14.13 -14.42
N ASP A 234 -6.94 15.06 -13.54
CA ASP A 234 -6.28 16.37 -13.41
C ASP A 234 -5.15 16.33 -12.35
N GLU A 235 -3.93 16.00 -12.78
CA GLU A 235 -2.73 15.98 -11.93
C GLU A 235 -2.38 17.35 -11.33
N ASP A 236 -2.75 18.45 -12.00
CA ASP A 236 -2.53 19.79 -11.45
C ASP A 236 -3.55 20.11 -10.35
N ALA A 237 -4.80 19.66 -10.49
CA ALA A 237 -5.79 19.75 -9.42
C ALA A 237 -5.35 18.97 -8.18
N LEU A 238 -4.81 17.75 -8.36
CA LEU A 238 -4.22 16.99 -7.26
C LEU A 238 -3.06 17.73 -6.61
N LYS A 239 -2.12 18.26 -7.42
CA LYS A 239 -1.00 19.07 -6.90
C LYS A 239 -1.49 20.26 -6.07
N GLU A 240 -2.49 20.98 -6.55
CA GLU A 240 -3.07 22.14 -5.87
C GLU A 240 -3.76 21.77 -4.56
N ALA A 241 -4.55 20.69 -4.55
CA ALA A 241 -5.18 20.17 -3.35
C ALA A 241 -4.12 19.75 -2.31
N VAL A 242 -3.11 18.97 -2.71
CA VAL A 242 -2.03 18.56 -1.80
C VAL A 242 -1.30 19.77 -1.22
N ALA A 243 -1.04 20.79 -2.03
CA ALA A 243 -0.31 21.98 -1.59
C ALA A 243 -1.09 22.88 -0.62
N THR A 244 -2.41 22.97 -0.80
CA THR A 244 -3.25 23.98 -0.13
C THR A 244 -4.16 23.39 0.96
N ILE A 245 -4.41 22.08 0.91
CA ILE A 245 -5.36 21.39 1.79
C ILE A 245 -4.68 20.44 2.75
N GLY A 246 -3.75 19.58 2.30
CA GLY A 246 -3.14 18.54 3.13
C GLY A 246 -2.95 17.22 2.38
N PRO A 247 -2.71 16.12 3.10
CA PRO A 247 -2.74 14.78 2.53
C PRO A 247 -4.07 14.46 1.83
N VAL A 248 -4.01 13.71 0.73
CA VAL A 248 -5.16 13.37 -0.13
C VAL A 248 -5.24 11.86 -0.32
N SER A 249 -6.41 11.27 -0.09
CA SER A 249 -6.68 9.86 -0.40
C SER A 249 -6.73 9.65 -1.92
N VAL A 250 -6.03 8.65 -2.43
CA VAL A 250 -6.06 8.30 -3.85
C VAL A 250 -6.15 6.80 -4.06
N ALA A 251 -6.67 6.39 -5.20
CA ALA A 251 -6.63 5.01 -5.66
C ALA A 251 -5.65 4.88 -6.84
N ILE A 252 -4.90 3.77 -6.86
CA ILE A 252 -3.93 3.44 -7.91
C ILE A 252 -4.09 1.99 -8.38
N ASP A 253 -3.62 1.69 -9.59
CA ASP A 253 -3.29 0.32 -9.99
C ASP A 253 -1.95 -0.10 -9.36
N ALA A 254 -2.00 -0.94 -8.33
CA ALA A 254 -0.82 -1.51 -7.69
C ALA A 254 -0.75 -3.03 -7.90
N GLY A 255 -1.41 -3.55 -8.92
CA GLY A 255 -1.50 -4.97 -9.21
C GLY A 255 -0.23 -5.56 -9.85
N HIS A 256 0.75 -4.73 -10.20
CA HIS A 256 1.98 -5.14 -10.89
C HIS A 256 3.05 -5.66 -9.92
N SER A 257 3.87 -6.60 -10.40
CA SER A 257 5.00 -7.13 -9.61
C SER A 257 6.04 -6.06 -9.28
N SER A 258 6.11 -4.98 -10.06
CA SER A 258 6.95 -3.83 -9.76
C SER A 258 6.53 -3.08 -8.51
N PHE A 259 5.23 -2.97 -8.21
CA PHE A 259 4.75 -2.42 -6.94
C PHE A 259 5.02 -3.39 -5.79
N GLN A 260 4.63 -4.66 -5.96
CA GLN A 260 4.85 -5.70 -4.96
C GLN A 260 6.32 -5.77 -4.48
N LEU A 261 7.26 -5.56 -5.39
CA LEU A 261 8.70 -5.69 -5.17
C LEU A 261 9.43 -4.35 -5.14
N TYR A 262 8.72 -3.22 -5.11
CA TYR A 262 9.36 -1.91 -5.08
C TYR A 262 10.28 -1.78 -3.86
N ASP A 263 11.52 -1.38 -4.12
CA ASP A 263 12.55 -1.12 -3.11
C ASP A 263 13.39 0.03 -3.66
N SER A 264 13.54 1.09 -2.88
CA SER A 264 14.31 2.25 -3.34
C SER A 264 15.78 1.97 -3.52
N GLY A 265 16.33 0.99 -2.80
CA GLY A 265 17.77 0.94 -2.58
C GLY A 265 18.32 2.30 -2.12
N ASP A 266 19.55 2.60 -2.53
CA ASP A 266 20.32 3.77 -2.05
C ASP A 266 20.06 5.08 -2.84
N SER A 267 19.13 5.08 -3.80
CA SER A 267 18.86 6.23 -4.67
C SER A 267 17.36 6.46 -4.74
N SER A 268 16.82 7.62 -4.34
CA SER A 268 15.39 7.97 -4.35
C SER A 268 14.78 7.87 -5.75
N PRO A 269 14.19 6.74 -6.16
CA PRO A 269 13.92 6.54 -7.56
C PRO A 269 12.43 6.67 -7.86
N MET A 270 12.11 7.49 -8.85
CA MET A 270 10.73 7.67 -9.29
C MET A 270 10.24 6.39 -10.00
N MET A 271 9.30 5.69 -9.38
CA MET A 271 8.62 4.55 -9.98
C MET A 271 7.80 4.99 -11.18
N ASN A 272 7.96 4.24 -12.27
CA ASN A 272 7.24 4.43 -13.51
C ASN A 272 6.95 3.05 -14.11
N GLU A 273 5.69 2.62 -14.08
CA GLU A 273 5.23 1.32 -14.59
C GLU A 273 4.42 1.51 -15.88
N PRO A 274 4.99 1.28 -17.07
CA PRO A 274 4.28 1.51 -18.33
C PRO A 274 3.03 0.65 -18.52
N GLU A 275 2.92 -0.50 -17.85
CA GLU A 275 1.77 -1.40 -17.96
C GLU A 275 0.62 -1.04 -17.00
N CYS A 276 0.79 0.02 -16.22
CA CYS A 276 -0.17 0.46 -15.23
C CYS A 276 -1.46 1.00 -15.86
N SER A 277 -2.61 0.54 -15.37
CA SER A 277 -3.91 1.04 -15.79
C SER A 277 -4.20 2.39 -15.14
N SER A 278 -4.76 3.32 -15.91
CA SER A 278 -5.30 4.57 -15.35
C SER A 278 -6.73 4.42 -14.85
N THR A 279 -7.36 3.25 -15.01
CA THR A 279 -8.78 3.03 -14.70
C THR A 279 -9.08 1.79 -13.87
N ASP A 280 -8.27 0.73 -13.97
CA ASP A 280 -8.43 -0.50 -13.20
C ASP A 280 -7.70 -0.36 -11.87
N LEU A 281 -8.23 0.50 -11.01
CA LEU A 281 -7.60 0.83 -9.73
C LEU A 281 -7.88 -0.30 -8.76
N ASP A 282 -6.85 -0.77 -8.09
CA ASP A 282 -7.02 -1.84 -7.14
C ASP A 282 -6.55 -1.53 -5.74
N HIS A 283 -5.84 -0.43 -5.49
CA HIS A 283 -5.24 -0.11 -4.19
C HIS A 283 -5.42 1.34 -3.74
N GLY A 284 -5.86 1.55 -2.49
CA GLY A 284 -6.03 2.86 -1.86
C GLY A 284 -4.80 3.28 -1.06
N VAL A 285 -4.24 4.44 -1.38
CA VAL A 285 -3.01 5.00 -0.78
C VAL A 285 -3.22 6.47 -0.41
N LEU A 286 -2.23 7.07 0.25
CA LEU A 286 -2.28 8.48 0.67
C LEU A 286 -1.18 9.28 0.00
N VAL A 287 -1.54 10.33 -0.74
CA VAL A 287 -0.57 11.31 -1.25
C VAL A 287 -0.26 12.30 -0.13
N VAL A 288 0.97 12.26 0.39
CA VAL A 288 1.42 13.15 1.47
C VAL A 288 2.34 14.26 0.98
N GLY A 289 2.59 14.33 -0.32
CA GLY A 289 3.50 15.31 -0.86
C GLY A 289 3.77 15.14 -2.35
N TYR A 290 4.62 16.02 -2.86
CA TYR A 290 5.17 15.93 -4.21
C TYR A 290 6.53 16.62 -4.25
N GLY A 291 7.39 16.19 -5.17
CA GLY A 291 8.73 16.75 -5.33
C GLY A 291 9.74 15.67 -5.72
N SER A 292 11.02 15.96 -5.53
CA SER A 292 12.09 14.97 -5.62
C SER A 292 12.16 14.04 -4.40
N ASP A 293 11.68 14.51 -3.24
CA ASP A 293 11.91 13.86 -1.95
C ASP A 293 10.60 13.50 -1.21
N SER A 294 9.45 13.70 -1.87
CA SER A 294 8.13 13.51 -1.26
C SER A 294 7.26 12.60 -2.12
N GLY A 295 6.71 11.56 -1.49
CA GLY A 295 6.02 10.45 -2.15
C GLY A 295 4.60 10.19 -1.63
N GLN A 296 4.11 8.99 -1.93
CA GLN A 296 2.85 8.45 -1.45
C GLN A 296 3.12 7.43 -0.33
N VAL A 297 2.27 7.38 0.68
CA VAL A 297 2.29 6.34 1.74
C VAL A 297 1.55 5.12 1.21
N ILE A 298 2.18 3.95 1.30
CA ILE A 298 1.52 2.66 1.08
C ILE A 298 1.38 1.93 2.42
N ASN A 299 0.23 1.30 2.65
CA ASN A 299 -0.13 0.71 3.94
C ASN A 299 0.39 -0.73 4.10
N TRP A 300 1.63 -0.99 3.68
CA TRP A 300 2.29 -2.31 3.71
C TRP A 300 3.44 -2.37 4.74
N GLY A 301 3.44 -1.46 5.71
CA GLY A 301 4.44 -1.39 6.76
C GLY A 301 5.77 -0.77 6.32
N ILE A 302 6.61 -0.44 7.31
CA ILE A 302 7.88 0.26 7.11
C ILE A 302 8.95 -0.57 6.37
N ASP A 303 8.82 -1.90 6.34
CA ASP A 303 9.78 -2.80 5.69
C ASP A 303 9.60 -2.86 4.16
N TRP A 304 8.59 -2.17 3.61
CA TRP A 304 8.31 -2.09 2.19
C TRP A 304 8.71 -0.72 1.62
N GLY A 305 9.25 -0.68 0.39
CA GLY A 305 9.60 0.56 -0.30
C GLY A 305 10.62 1.41 0.47
N GLN A 306 10.39 2.72 0.52
CA GLN A 306 11.16 3.70 1.29
C GLN A 306 10.53 3.89 2.66
N GLU A 307 10.78 3.01 3.61
CA GLU A 307 10.19 3.10 4.96
C GLU A 307 8.65 3.18 4.93
N GLY A 308 8.01 2.44 4.00
CA GLY A 308 6.56 2.46 3.76
C GLY A 308 6.08 3.41 2.65
N TYR A 309 7.00 4.16 2.04
CA TYR A 309 6.68 5.15 1.02
C TYR A 309 7.12 4.72 -0.37
N ILE A 310 6.45 5.27 -1.38
CA ILE A 310 6.80 5.15 -2.79
C ILE A 310 6.84 6.53 -3.43
N MET A 311 7.74 6.72 -4.39
CA MET A 311 7.73 7.90 -5.25
C MET A 311 7.21 7.50 -6.61
N MET A 312 5.98 7.89 -6.95
CA MET A 312 5.41 7.63 -8.26
C MET A 312 5.58 8.80 -9.22
N SER A 313 5.85 8.50 -10.48
CA SER A 313 6.02 9.53 -11.51
C SER A 313 4.77 10.38 -11.68
N ARG A 314 4.94 11.71 -11.56
CA ARG A 314 3.90 12.71 -11.76
C ARG A 314 4.02 13.38 -13.13
N ASN A 315 2.91 13.91 -13.64
CA ASN A 315 2.75 14.53 -14.96
C ASN A 315 3.10 13.56 -16.09
N LYS A 316 2.62 12.31 -15.96
CA LYS A 316 2.91 11.18 -16.85
C LYS A 316 1.62 10.50 -17.29
N HIS A 317 0.66 11.30 -17.76
CA HIS A 317 -0.64 10.83 -18.24
C HIS A 317 -1.44 10.08 -17.17
N ASN A 318 -1.51 10.65 -15.96
CA ASN A 318 -2.21 10.04 -14.83
C ASN A 318 -1.69 8.61 -14.57
N GLN A 319 -0.38 8.49 -14.40
CA GLN A 319 0.30 7.21 -14.25
C GLN A 319 -0.34 6.41 -13.11
N CYS A 320 -0.70 5.16 -13.39
CA CYS A 320 -1.42 4.27 -12.48
C CYS A 320 -2.77 4.78 -11.96
N GLY A 321 -3.34 5.81 -12.59
CA GLY A 321 -4.63 6.34 -12.21
C GLY A 321 -4.63 7.12 -10.90
N ILE A 322 -3.49 7.64 -10.45
CA ILE A 322 -3.33 8.35 -9.17
C ILE A 322 -4.30 9.53 -8.96
N THR A 323 -4.89 10.08 -10.03
CA THR A 323 -5.94 11.11 -9.97
C THR A 323 -7.30 10.63 -10.45
N THR A 324 -7.49 9.35 -10.73
CA THR A 324 -8.74 8.81 -11.28
C THR A 324 -9.85 8.75 -10.22
N ALA A 325 -9.48 8.43 -8.99
CA ALA A 325 -10.33 8.49 -7.81
C ALA A 325 -9.50 9.03 -6.64
N SER A 326 -9.63 10.33 -6.40
CA SER A 326 -8.86 11.04 -5.40
C SER A 326 -9.75 12.05 -4.68
N SER A 327 -9.73 12.02 -3.35
CA SER A 327 -10.60 12.83 -2.51
C SER A 327 -9.94 13.17 -1.17
N TYR A 328 -10.47 14.18 -0.49
CA TYR A 328 -10.07 14.52 0.88
C TYR A 328 -11.29 14.84 1.74
N PRO A 329 -11.28 14.50 3.04
CA PRO A 329 -12.39 14.79 3.94
C PRO A 329 -12.40 16.25 4.39
N LEU A 330 -13.54 16.70 4.92
CA LEU A 330 -13.75 18.02 5.51
C LEU A 330 -14.04 17.87 7.00
N VAL A 331 -13.37 18.67 7.84
CA VAL A 331 -13.47 18.60 9.30
C VAL A 331 -14.15 19.79 9.95
#